data_AF-G6AID5-F1
#
_entry.id   AF-G6AID5-F1
#
_cell.length_a   1.000
_cell.length_b   1.000
_cell.length_c   1.000
_cell.angle_alpha   90.00
_cell.angle_beta   90.00
_cell.angle_gamma   90.00
#
_symmetry.space_group_name_H-M   'P 1'
#
loop_
_entity.id
_entity.type
_entity.pdbx_description
1 polymer ?
#
loop_
_entity_poly.entity_id
_entity_poly.type
_entity_poly.pdbx_seq_one_letter_code
_entity_poly.pdbx_strand_id
1 'polypeptide(L)'
;MGRNKFAQNEIKEIAKLLRLKNAGNRAKQKLVRHDLRTIYEFNISDFNEPGKAFGEEELQLAIQRGAIQILDDATIADMKTKRARDKARDEAEREQKAIAEGEMTDWKKAMEEWENYGK
;
A
#
# COMPACT_ATOMS: atom_id res chain seq x y z
N MET A 1 -1.08 -16.81 -3.16
CA MET A 1 -0.61 -15.74 -4.06
C MET A 1 -0.26 -14.55 -3.19
N GLY A 2 0.97 -14.06 -3.31
CA GLY A 2 1.45 -12.85 -2.62
C GLY A 2 0.84 -11.58 -3.20
N ARG A 3 1.48 -10.44 -2.90
CA ARG A 3 1.07 -9.12 -3.36
C ARG A 3 0.94 -9.10 -4.89
N ASN A 4 -0.20 -8.62 -5.40
CA ASN A 4 -0.48 -8.54 -6.84
C ASN A 4 -0.72 -7.10 -7.34
N LYS A 5 -0.71 -6.12 -6.44
CA LYS A 5 -0.87 -4.69 -6.74
C LYS A 5 0.42 -3.94 -6.47
N PHE A 6 0.95 -3.28 -7.49
CA PHE A 6 2.23 -2.58 -7.42
C PHE A 6 2.10 -1.18 -8.00
N ALA A 7 2.86 -0.23 -7.47
CA ALA A 7 2.99 1.07 -8.09
C ALA A 7 3.82 0.97 -9.38
N GLN A 8 3.62 1.90 -10.32
CA GLN A 8 4.38 1.93 -11.58
C GLN A 8 5.90 1.97 -11.36
N ASN A 9 6.35 2.68 -10.32
CA ASN A 9 7.77 2.75 -9.98
C ASN A 9 8.32 1.42 -9.41
N GLU A 10 7.54 0.70 -8.60
CA GLU A 10 7.91 -0.63 -8.12
C GLU A 10 8.09 -1.60 -9.30
N ILE A 11 7.16 -1.58 -10.27
CA ILE A 11 7.26 -2.40 -11.47
C ILE A 11 8.55 -2.12 -12.27
N LYS A 12 8.96 -0.85 -12.39
CA LYS A 12 10.21 -0.48 -13.06
C LYS A 12 11.44 -1.06 -12.35
N GLU A 13 11.47 -1.02 -11.01
CA GLU A 13 12.57 -1.58 -10.23
C GLU A 13 12.58 -3.12 -10.27
N ILE A 14 11.41 -3.76 -10.16
CA ILE A 14 11.26 -5.22 -10.31
C ILE A 14 11.75 -5.66 -11.70
N ALA A 15 11.42 -4.93 -12.76
CA ALA A 15 11.91 -5.22 -14.11
C ALA A 15 13.45 -5.19 -14.20
N LYS A 16 14.09 -4.16 -13.62
CA LYS A 16 15.56 -4.07 -13.55
C LYS A 16 16.17 -5.25 -12.79
N LEU A 17 15.59 -5.61 -11.65
CA LEU A 17 16.03 -6.76 -10.86
C LEU A 17 15.90 -8.06 -11.66
N LEU A 18 14.81 -8.27 -12.38
CA LEU A 18 14.62 -9.47 -13.22
C LEU A 18 15.65 -9.55 -14.35
N ARG A 19 16.03 -8.44 -14.97
CA ARG A 19 17.15 -8.38 -15.93
C ARG A 19 18.47 -8.80 -15.27
N LEU A 20 18.77 -8.24 -14.09
CA LEU A 20 19.98 -8.57 -13.33
C LEU A 20 20.04 -10.05 -12.91
N LYS A 21 18.89 -10.61 -12.51
CA LYS A 21 18.76 -12.05 -12.22
C LYS A 21 19.15 -12.86 -13.46
N ASN A 22 18.60 -12.55 -14.63
CA ASN A 22 18.84 -13.35 -15.83
C ASN A 22 20.29 -13.24 -16.33
N ALA A 23 20.94 -12.08 -16.16
CA ALA A 23 22.35 -11.89 -16.51
C ALA A 23 23.35 -12.43 -15.44
N GLY A 24 22.88 -12.69 -14.22
CA GLY A 24 23.72 -13.06 -13.09
C GLY A 24 23.98 -14.56 -12.95
N ASN A 25 25.08 -14.89 -12.26
CA ASN A 25 25.37 -16.26 -11.83
C ASN A 25 24.38 -16.75 -10.74
N ARG A 26 24.45 -18.04 -10.39
CA ARG A 26 23.52 -18.66 -9.42
C ARG A 26 23.46 -17.94 -8.08
N ALA A 27 24.57 -17.42 -7.57
CA ALA A 27 24.61 -16.68 -6.31
C ALA A 27 23.89 -15.33 -6.43
N LYS A 28 24.19 -14.54 -7.47
CA LYS A 28 23.49 -13.28 -7.75
C LYS A 28 21.99 -13.49 -7.95
N GLN A 29 21.60 -14.56 -8.65
CA GLN A 29 20.18 -14.90 -8.80
C GLN A 29 19.48 -15.21 -7.47
N LYS A 30 20.17 -15.86 -6.51
CA LYS A 30 19.60 -16.11 -5.17
C LYS A 30 19.38 -14.80 -4.42
N LEU A 31 20.35 -13.88 -4.47
CA LEU A 31 20.24 -12.55 -3.86
C LEU A 31 19.09 -11.73 -4.46
N VAL A 32 19.04 -11.62 -5.79
CA VAL A 32 17.95 -10.88 -6.45
C VAL A 32 16.58 -11.49 -6.14
N ARG A 33 16.47 -12.82 -6.08
CA ARG A 33 15.22 -13.48 -5.67
C ARG A 33 14.88 -13.26 -4.20
N HIS A 34 15.86 -13.00 -3.34
CA HIS A 34 15.61 -12.60 -1.96
C HIS A 34 15.07 -11.17 -1.94
N ASP A 35 15.75 -10.22 -2.59
CA ASP A 35 15.38 -8.80 -2.61
C ASP A 35 13.98 -8.58 -3.18
N LEU A 36 13.63 -9.29 -4.26
CA LEU A 36 12.27 -9.27 -4.83
C LEU A 36 11.21 -9.64 -3.78
N ARG A 37 11.50 -10.63 -2.93
CA ARG A 37 10.56 -11.09 -1.90
C ARG A 37 10.53 -10.20 -0.68
N THR A 38 11.67 -9.73 -0.20
CA THR A 38 11.74 -8.98 1.06
C THR A 38 11.38 -7.52 0.89
N ILE A 39 11.75 -6.91 -0.23
CA ILE A 39 11.52 -5.48 -0.46
C ILE A 39 10.16 -5.26 -1.11
N TYR A 40 9.83 -6.06 -2.12
CA TYR A 40 8.63 -5.85 -2.93
C TYR A 40 7.53 -6.89 -2.68
N GLU A 41 7.76 -7.88 -1.82
CA GLU A 41 6.83 -9.02 -1.63
C GLU A 41 6.49 -9.73 -2.94
N PHE A 42 7.41 -9.67 -3.91
CA PHE A 42 7.25 -10.20 -5.25
C PHE A 42 7.79 -11.64 -5.34
N ASN A 43 6.87 -12.61 -5.36
CA ASN A 43 7.20 -14.01 -5.58
C ASN A 43 7.09 -14.37 -7.06
N ILE A 44 8.23 -14.62 -7.71
CA ILE A 44 8.27 -15.07 -9.11
C ILE A 44 7.38 -16.30 -9.36
N SER A 45 7.34 -17.24 -8.42
CA SER A 45 6.54 -18.47 -8.53
C SER A 45 5.05 -18.23 -8.69
N ASP A 46 4.54 -17.09 -8.20
CA ASP A 46 3.12 -16.80 -8.21
C ASP A 46 2.63 -16.37 -9.60
N PHE A 47 3.56 -15.93 -10.46
CA PHE A 47 3.28 -15.41 -11.80
C PHE A 47 3.92 -16.22 -12.91
N ASN A 48 4.81 -17.17 -12.57
CA ASN A 48 5.58 -17.93 -13.55
C ASN A 48 4.83 -19.15 -14.08
N GLU A 49 5.02 -19.44 -15.35
CA GLU A 49 4.59 -20.70 -15.96
C GLU A 49 5.64 -21.80 -15.72
N PRO A 50 5.22 -23.05 -15.42
CA PRO A 50 6.14 -24.17 -15.25
C PRO A 50 7.03 -24.36 -16.49
N GLY A 51 8.35 -24.52 -16.26
CA GLY A 51 9.31 -24.73 -17.35
C GLY A 51 9.78 -23.46 -18.06
N LYS A 52 9.18 -22.29 -17.80
CA LYS A 52 9.64 -21.01 -18.35
C LYS A 52 10.46 -20.22 -17.33
N ALA A 53 11.48 -19.51 -17.81
CA ALA A 53 12.23 -18.58 -16.98
C ALA A 53 11.46 -17.26 -16.88
N PHE A 54 11.24 -16.78 -15.66
CA PHE A 54 10.60 -15.48 -15.46
C PHE A 54 11.62 -14.35 -15.62
N GLY A 55 11.43 -13.53 -16.66
CA GLY A 55 12.16 -12.30 -16.93
C GLY A 55 11.23 -11.09 -17.03
N GLU A 56 11.71 -10.04 -17.67
CA GLU A 56 10.93 -8.82 -17.87
C GLU A 56 9.77 -9.01 -18.86
N GLU A 57 9.96 -9.79 -19.92
CA GLU A 57 8.89 -10.09 -20.88
C GLU A 57 7.73 -10.81 -20.20
N GLU A 58 8.03 -11.80 -19.35
CA GLU A 58 7.03 -12.50 -18.55
C GLU A 58 6.34 -11.57 -17.54
N LEU A 59 7.06 -10.61 -16.97
CA LEU A 59 6.47 -9.59 -16.10
C LEU A 59 5.43 -8.75 -16.87
N GLN A 60 5.77 -8.28 -18.08
CA GLN A 60 4.84 -7.51 -18.92
C GLN A 60 3.64 -8.34 -19.35
N LEU A 61 3.85 -9.61 -19.71
CA LEU A 61 2.76 -10.53 -20.04
C LEU A 61 1.85 -10.77 -18.83
N ALA A 62 2.39 -10.90 -17.62
CA ALA A 62 1.59 -11.06 -16.41
C ALA A 62 0.75 -9.81 -16.10
N ILE A 63 1.27 -8.61 -16.40
CA ILE A 63 0.51 -7.35 -16.32
C ILE A 63 -0.61 -7.33 -17.38
N GLN A 64 -0.31 -7.65 -18.63
CA GLN A 64 -1.30 -7.66 -19.72
C GLN A 64 -2.43 -8.67 -19.49
N ARG A 65 -2.11 -9.83 -18.90
CA ARG A 65 -3.09 -10.84 -18.50
C ARG A 65 -3.89 -10.45 -17.25
N GLY A 66 -3.53 -9.35 -16.59
CA GLY A 66 -4.19 -8.86 -15.38
C GLY A 66 -3.83 -9.61 -14.09
N ALA A 67 -2.86 -10.52 -14.13
CA ALA A 67 -2.36 -11.20 -12.93
C ALA A 67 -1.64 -10.23 -11.98
N ILE A 68 -1.03 -9.19 -12.56
CA ILE A 68 -0.40 -8.08 -11.85
C ILE A 68 -1.17 -6.79 -12.19
N GLN A 69 -1.63 -6.09 -11.17
CA GLN A 69 -2.31 -4.79 -11.32
C GLN A 69 -1.35 -3.66 -10.97
N ILE A 70 -1.25 -2.70 -11.89
CA ILE A 70 -0.51 -1.46 -11.63
C ILE A 70 -1.47 -0.45 -11.02
N LEU A 71 -1.15 0.02 -9.83
CA LEU A 71 -1.80 1.20 -9.24
C LEU A 71 -1.10 2.43 -9.81
N ASP A 72 -1.84 3.28 -10.50
CA ASP A 72 -1.35 4.57 -10.94
C ASP A 72 -1.21 5.52 -9.74
N ASP A 73 -0.31 6.49 -9.88
CA ASP A 73 -0.01 7.43 -8.79
C ASP A 73 -1.24 8.26 -8.40
N ALA A 74 -2.15 8.50 -9.36
CA ALA A 74 -3.43 9.16 -9.15
C ALA A 74 -4.36 8.35 -8.23
N THR A 75 -4.56 7.05 -8.48
CA THR A 75 -5.37 6.20 -7.61
C THR A 75 -4.73 6.08 -6.23
N ILE A 76 -3.39 6.02 -6.13
CA ILE A 76 -2.69 6.01 -4.83
C ILE A 76 -2.96 7.31 -4.05
N ALA A 77 -2.93 8.46 -4.72
CA ALA A 77 -3.23 9.76 -4.11
C ALA A 77 -4.70 9.85 -3.65
N ASP A 78 -5.64 9.38 -4.47
CA ASP A 78 -7.06 9.34 -4.15
C ASP A 78 -7.35 8.41 -2.96
N MET A 79 -6.73 7.23 -2.93
CA MET A 79 -6.85 6.30 -1.79
C MET A 79 -6.31 6.92 -0.50
N LYS A 80 -5.18 7.64 -0.55
CA LYS A 80 -4.63 8.35 0.61
C LYS A 80 -5.55 9.48 1.08
N THR A 81 -6.09 10.25 0.14
CA THR A 81 -7.03 11.35 0.45
C THR A 81 -8.30 10.81 1.10
N LYS A 82 -8.87 9.73 0.54
CA LYS A 82 -10.01 9.04 1.14
C LYS A 82 -9.68 8.54 2.55
N ARG A 83 -8.51 7.93 2.75
CA ARG A 83 -8.08 7.44 4.07
C ARG A 83 -7.92 8.56 5.10
N ALA A 84 -7.39 9.72 4.69
CA ALA A 84 -7.26 10.88 5.56
C ALA A 84 -8.64 11.44 5.97
N ARG A 85 -9.58 11.53 5.02
CA ARG A 85 -10.96 11.93 5.29
C ARG A 85 -11.68 10.96 6.23
N ASP A 86 -11.58 9.66 5.95
CA ASP A 86 -12.19 8.63 6.79
C ASP A 86 -11.61 8.67 8.21
N LYS A 87 -10.29 8.82 8.35
CA LYS A 87 -9.64 8.97 9.67
C LYS A 87 -10.18 10.17 10.46
N ALA A 88 -10.36 11.32 9.81
CA ALA A 88 -10.90 12.52 10.47
C ALA A 88 -12.37 12.32 10.91
N ARG A 89 -13.18 11.61 10.11
CA ARG A 89 -14.55 11.24 10.51
C ARG A 89 -14.54 10.28 11.69
N ASP A 90 -13.72 9.23 11.63
CA ASP A 90 -13.64 8.21 12.67
C ASP A 90 -13.12 8.80 14.00
N GLU A 91 -12.23 9.80 13.94
CA GLU A 91 -11.73 10.54 15.10
C GLU A 91 -12.81 11.46 15.69
N ALA A 92 -13.55 12.19 14.86
CA ALA A 92 -14.70 12.99 15.30
C ALA A 92 -15.82 12.13 15.91
N GLU A 93 -16.14 10.98 15.33
CA GLU A 93 -17.11 10.03 15.89
C GLU A 93 -16.62 9.45 17.22
N ARG A 94 -15.32 9.17 17.35
CA ARG A 94 -14.73 8.72 18.61
C ARG A 94 -14.81 9.80 19.69
N GLU A 95 -14.49 11.06 19.38
CA GLU A 95 -14.59 12.17 20.32
C GLU A 95 -16.05 12.38 20.77
N GLN A 96 -17.00 12.39 19.84
CA GLN A 96 -18.44 12.51 20.16
C GLN A 96 -18.91 11.36 21.04
N LYS A 97 -18.46 10.14 20.76
CA LYS A 97 -18.80 8.96 21.55
C LYS A 97 -18.17 9.01 22.96
N ALA A 98 -16.91 9.43 23.08
CA ALA A 98 -16.25 9.60 24.38
C ALA A 98 -16.91 10.69 25.24
N ILE A 99 -17.42 11.75 24.61
CA ILE A 99 -18.24 12.77 25.26
C ILE A 99 -19.58 12.19 25.73
N ALA A 100 -20.26 11.41 24.88
CA ALA A 100 -21.56 10.81 25.20
C ALA A 100 -21.48 9.72 26.28
N GLU A 101 -20.40 8.94 26.30
CA GLU A 101 -20.13 7.89 27.31
C GLU A 101 -19.56 8.48 28.62
N GLY A 102 -19.26 9.78 28.65
CA GLY A 102 -18.77 10.49 29.84
C GLY A 102 -17.29 10.25 30.14
N GLU A 103 -16.55 9.63 29.22
CA GLU A 103 -15.10 9.43 29.32
C GLU A 103 -14.31 10.72 29.03
N MET A 104 -14.92 11.69 28.33
CA MET A 104 -14.32 12.98 28.00
C MET A 104 -15.31 14.13 28.23
N THR A 105 -14.86 15.22 28.85
CA THR A 105 -15.69 16.41 29.05
C THR A 105 -15.83 17.19 27.74
N ASP A 106 -17.05 17.56 27.36
CA ASP A 106 -17.31 18.48 26.24
C ASP A 106 -16.86 19.90 26.62
N TRP A 107 -15.57 20.15 26.44
CA TRP A 107 -14.93 21.42 26.78
C TRP A 107 -15.51 22.61 26.02
N LYS A 108 -16.16 22.40 24.86
CA LYS A 108 -16.87 23.46 24.13
C LYS A 108 -18.14 23.89 24.86
N LYS A 109 -18.95 22.92 25.31
CA LYS A 109 -20.12 23.21 26.15
C LYS A 109 -19.72 23.84 27.49
N ALA A 110 -18.68 23.33 28.12
CA ALA A 110 -18.19 23.88 29.38
C ALA A 110 -17.72 25.34 29.25
N MET A 111 -17.06 25.69 28.13
CA MET A 111 -16.69 27.08 27.82
C MET A 111 -17.91 27.99 27.57
N GLU A 112 -18.92 27.51 26.82
CA GLU A 112 -20.13 28.27 26.52
C GLU A 112 -20.98 28.54 27.78
N GLU A 113 -21.05 27.57 28.70
CA GLU A 113 -21.68 27.75 30.02
C GLU A 113 -20.93 28.79 30.87
N TRP A 114 -19.59 28.79 30.84
CA TRP A 114 -18.78 29.79 31.55
C TRP A 114 -18.96 31.21 30.99
N GLU A 115 -18.99 31.38 29.66
CA GLU A 115 -19.24 32.69 29.05
C GLU A 115 -20.65 33.22 29.33
N ASN A 116 -21.66 32.35 29.38
CA ASN A 116 -23.02 32.74 29.77
C ASN A 116 -23.16 33.03 31.27
N TYR A 117 -22.39 32.36 32.13
CA TYR A 117 -22.39 32.64 33.57
C TYR A 117 -21.73 34.00 33.91
N GLY A 118 -20.87 34.51 33.02
CA GLY A 118 -20.20 35.81 33.16
C GLY A 118 -21.00 37.02 32.66
N LYS A 119 -22.23 36.82 32.15
CA LYS A 119 -23.17 37.87 31.73
C LYS A 119 -24.27 38.10 32.76
#